data_AF-G9K500-F1
#
_entry.id   AF-G9K500-F1
#
_cell.length_a   1.000
_cell.length_b   1.000
_cell.length_c   1.000
_cell.angle_alpha   90.00
_cell.angle_beta   90.00
_cell.angle_gamma   90.00
#
_symmetry.space_group_name_H-M   'P 1'
#
loop_
_entity.id
_entity.type
_entity.pdbx_description
1 polymer ?
#
loop_
_entity_poly.entity_id
_entity_poly.type
_entity_poly.pdbx_seq_one_letter_code
_entity_poly.pdbx_strand_id
1 'polypeptide(L)' 'GILIGVFALCWLPFFTTELIGPLCAYDIPAVWKSIFFWLGYSNSFFNPLIYTAFNKNYNSAFKNFFCR' A
#
# COMPACT_ATOMS: atom_id res chain seq x y z
N GLY A 1 -0.95 -13.34 7.64
CA GLY A 1 -2.19 -12.82 7.03
C GLY A 1 -2.14 -11.33 6.76
N ILE A 2 -1.78 -10.51 7.74
CA ILE A 2 -1.88 -9.03 7.65
C ILE A 2 -1.06 -8.43 6.50
N LEU A 3 0.20 -8.86 6.30
CA LEU A 3 1.03 -8.42 5.17
C LEU A 3 0.37 -8.67 3.82
N ILE A 4 -0.19 -9.87 3.63
CA ILE A 4 -0.90 -10.26 2.39
C ILE A 4 -2.19 -9.44 2.23
N GLY A 5 -2.89 -9.16 3.33
CA GLY A 5 -4.11 -8.33 3.32
C GLY A 5 -3.83 -6.88 2.93
N VAL A 6 -2.81 -6.25 3.51
CA VAL A 6 -2.41 -4.89 3.13
C VAL A 6 -1.86 -4.86 1.71
N PHE A 7 -1.09 -5.87 1.31
CA PHE A 7 -0.63 -6.00 -0.05
C PHE A 7 -1.78 -6.03 -1.04
N ALA A 8 -2.80 -6.86 -0.79
CA ALA A 8 -4.00 -6.93 -1.59
C ALA A 8 -4.74 -5.58 -1.60
N LEU A 9 -4.99 -4.95 -0.44
CA LEU A 9 -5.73 -3.68 -0.37
C LEU A 9 -5.06 -2.53 -1.14
N CYS A 10 -3.73 -2.43 -1.12
CA CYS A 10 -3.00 -1.39 -1.85
C CYS A 10 -2.96 -1.63 -3.37
N TRP A 11 -2.98 -2.89 -3.82
CA TRP A 11 -2.87 -3.22 -5.25
C TRP A 11 -4.21 -3.49 -5.94
N LEU A 12 -5.23 -3.91 -5.19
CA LEU A 12 -6.55 -4.26 -5.71
C LEU A 12 -7.20 -3.13 -6.52
N PRO A 13 -7.24 -1.86 -6.06
CA PRO A 13 -7.81 -0.78 -6.86
C PRO A 13 -7.06 -0.56 -8.19
N PHE A 14 -5.72 -0.63 -8.19
CA PHE A 14 -4.92 -0.53 -9.40
C PHE A 14 -5.20 -1.67 -10.40
N PHE A 15 -5.20 -2.91 -9.91
CA PHE A 15 -5.52 -4.06 -10.77
C PHE A 15 -6.95 -4.00 -11.32
N THR A 16 -7.92 -3.56 -10.52
CA THR A 16 -9.30 -3.38 -11.01
C THR A 16 -9.40 -2.30 -12.08
N THR A 17 -8.68 -1.18 -11.96
CA THR A 17 -8.72 -0.11 -12.96
C THR A 17 -8.06 -0.50 -14.28
N GLU A 18 -6.97 -1.26 -14.22
CA GLU A 18 -6.30 -1.80 -15.41
C GLU A 18 -7.13 -2.90 -16.09
N LEU A 19 -7.94 -3.64 -15.33
CA LEU A 19 -8.86 -4.64 -15.88
C LEU A 19 -10.11 -4.00 -16.52
N ILE A 20 -10.68 -2.96 -15.90
CA ILE A 20 -11.90 -2.29 -16.37
C ILE A 20 -11.66 -1.44 -17.61
N GLY A 21 -10.48 -0.81 -17.73
CA GLY A 21 -10.13 0.02 -18.90
C GLY A 21 -10.43 -0.66 -20.25
N PRO A 22 -9.85 -1.84 -20.55
CA PRO A 22 -10.10 -2.54 -21.80
C PRO A 22 -11.48 -3.20 -21.88
N LEU A 23 -12.07 -3.63 -20.75
CA LEU A 23 -13.36 -4.34 -20.74
C LEU A 23 -14.57 -3.42 -20.95
N CYS A 24 -14.52 -2.21 -20.41
CA CYS A 24 -15.63 -1.26 -20.46
C CYS A 24 -15.40 -0.10 -21.44
N ALA A 25 -14.27 -0.06 -22.17
CA ALA A 25 -13.85 1.06 -23.00
C ALA A 25 -13.98 2.43 -22.28
N TYR A 26 -13.76 2.41 -20.96
CA TYR A 26 -13.94 3.57 -20.11
C TYR A 26 -12.58 4.20 -19.83
N ASP A 27 -12.44 5.46 -20.24
CA ASP A 27 -11.20 6.20 -20.02
C ASP A 27 -11.18 6.78 -18.61
N ILE A 28 -10.48 6.09 -17.71
CA ILE A 28 -10.27 6.55 -16.35
C ILE A 28 -9.37 7.79 -16.40
N PRO A 29 -9.79 8.93 -15.82
CA PRO A 29 -8.99 10.15 -15.86
C PRO A 29 -7.59 9.92 -15.30
N ALA A 30 -6.58 10.56 -15.90
CA ALA A 30 -5.17 10.37 -15.53
C ALA A 30 -4.90 10.59 -14.03
N VAL A 31 -5.63 11.52 -13.40
CA VAL A 31 -5.56 11.80 -11.96
C VAL A 31 -5.86 10.56 -11.13
N TRP A 32 -6.90 9.80 -11.48
CA TRP A 32 -7.28 8.58 -10.75
C TRP A 32 -6.25 7.48 -10.94
N LYS A 33 -5.73 7.30 -12.16
CA LYS A 33 -4.63 6.36 -12.41
C LYS A 33 -3.40 6.71 -11.56
N SER A 34 -3.02 7.98 -11.50
CA SER A 34 -1.92 8.43 -10.64
C SER A 34 -2.19 8.12 -9.17
N ILE A 35 -3.38 8.41 -8.65
CA ILE A 35 -3.74 8.12 -7.24
C ILE A 35 -3.61 6.63 -6.93
N PHE A 36 -4.15 5.74 -7.79
CA PHE A 36 -4.05 4.29 -7.56
C PHE A 36 -2.61 3.79 -7.68
N PHE A 37 -1.81 4.37 -8.55
CA PHE A 37 -0.39 4.05 -8.66
C PHE A 37 0.39 4.44 -7.40
N TRP A 38 0.15 5.64 -6.86
CA TRP A 38 0.73 6.10 -5.60
C TRP A 38 0.25 5.29 -4.39
N LEU A 39 -1.00 4.83 -4.41
CA LEU A 39 -1.54 3.92 -3.39
C LEU A 39 -0.79 2.58 -3.40
N GLY A 40 -0.53 2.03 -4.58
CA GLY A 40 0.30 0.83 -4.76
C GLY A 40 1.74 1.04 -4.26
N TYR A 41 2.34 2.21 -4.52
CA TYR A 41 3.68 2.55 -4.04
C TYR A 41 3.74 2.66 -2.50
N SER A 42 2.66 3.14 -1.88
CA SER A 42 2.53 3.26 -0.42
C SER A 42 2.58 1.91 0.31
N ASN A 43 2.41 0.79 -0.40
CA ASN A 43 2.56 -0.56 0.14
C ASN A 43 3.95 -0.79 0.76
N SER A 44 4.99 -0.21 0.18
CA SER A 44 6.35 -0.23 0.73
C SER A 44 6.47 0.53 2.06
N PHE A 45 5.66 1.56 2.28
CA PHE A 45 5.59 2.30 3.54
C PHE A 45 4.82 1.52 4.62
N PHE A 46 3.77 0.79 4.23
CA PHE A 46 3.00 -0.03 5.17
C PHE A 46 3.79 -1.22 5.71
N ASN A 47 4.76 -1.76 4.95
CA ASN A 47 5.60 -2.86 5.43
C ASN A 47 6.27 -2.54 6.79
N PRO A 48 7.10 -1.48 6.95
CA PRO A 48 7.63 -1.04 8.25
C PRO A 48 6.56 -0.81 9.32
N LEU A 49 5.43 -0.18 8.96
CA LEU A 49 4.33 0.13 9.89
C LEU A 49 3.69 -1.14 10.46
N ILE A 50 3.49 -2.17 9.63
CA ILE A 50 2.94 -3.46 10.05
C ILE A 50 3.93 -4.15 10.99
N TYR A 51 5.23 -4.08 10.70
CA TYR A 51 6.26 -4.64 11.58
C TYR A 51 6.34 -3.91 12.92
N THR A 52 6.22 -2.57 12.97
CA THR A 52 6.25 -1.83 14.24
C THR A 52 4.95 -1.95 15.03
N ALA A 53 3.79 -1.96 14.36
CA ALA A 53 2.48 -2.05 15.02
C ALA A 53 2.23 -3.43 15.65
N PHE A 54 2.64 -4.51 14.98
CA PHE A 54 2.34 -5.87 15.43
C PHE A 54 3.52 -6.59 16.09
N ASN A 55 4.74 -6.04 16.03
CA ASN A 55 5.91 -6.65 16.63
C ASN A 55 6.46 -5.78 17.77
N LYS A 56 6.14 -6.16 19.02
CA LYS A 56 6.54 -5.43 20.24
C LYS A 56 8.06 -5.24 20.37
N ASN A 57 8.87 -6.17 19.84
CA ASN A 57 10.34 -6.05 19.84
C ASN A 57 10.86 -4.94 18.92
N TYR A 58 10.16 -4.60 17.84
CA TYR A 58 10.60 -3.55 16.91
C TYR A 58 10.33 -2.13 17.43
N ASN A 59 9.31 -1.95 18.28
CA ASN A 59 9.04 -0.67 18.92
C ASN A 59 10.20 -0.20 19.82
N SER A 60 10.91 -1.12 20.48
CA SER A 60 12.08 -0.78 21.30
C SER A 60 13.27 -0.31 20.47
N ALA A 61 13.48 -0.92 19.29
CA ALA A 61 14.52 -0.49 18.35
C ALA A 61 14.17 0.86 17.69
N PHE A 62 12.91 1.07 17.32
CA PHE A 62 12.43 2.34 16.77
C PHE A 62 12.52 3.48 17.79
N LYS A 63 12.14 3.23 19.06
CA LYS A 63 12.34 4.18 20.17
C LYS A 63 13.81 4.52 20.36
N ASN A 64 14.72 3.55 20.33
CA ASN A 64 16.16 3.81 20.46
C ASN A 64 16.74 4.60 19.27
N PHE A 65 16.17 4.47 18.08
CA PHE A 65 16.62 5.23 16.90
C PHE A 65 16.17 6.70 16.94
N PHE A 66 14.97 6.98 17.46
CA PHE A 66 14.42 8.34 17.58
C PHE A 66 14.75 9.07 18.90
N CYS A 67 15.10 8.34 19.97
CA CYS A 67 15.56 8.92 21.24
C CYS A 67 17.10 8.96 21.35
N ARG A 68 17.78 9.24 20.23
CA ARG A 68 19.17 9.67 20.25
C ARG A 68 19.25 11.16 19.97
#